data_AF-A0A0M2PXI3-F1
#
_entry.id   AF-A0A0M2PXI3-F1
#
_cell.length_a   1.000
_cell.length_b   1.000
_cell.length_c   1.000
_cell.angle_alpha   90.00
_cell.angle_beta   90.00
_cell.angle_gamma   90.00
#
_symmetry.space_group_name_H-M   'P 1'
#
loop_
_entity.id
_entity.type
_entity.pdbx_description
1 polymer ?
#
loop_
_entity_poly.entity_id
_entity_poly.type
_entity_poly.pdbx_seq_one_letter_code
_entity_poly.pdbx_strand_id
1 'polypeptide(L)'
;MPKILEINNLTVSFDGFKALNRLNFSMEPGELRVIIGPNGAGKTTFLDVITGKVKPTLGEVRFKGKDLRQYSEHEIAQLGIGRKFQTPRVYLNLTPRENLELSCNRKKGVLMTLFRKTPPSERQTVNQLLHTIGLVGKADVEAGLLSHGEKQWLEIGMLVAQAPDLLLVDEPVAGLTDEETERTGELLIALAQNYSVVVIEHDMEFVRQIAKKVTVLHEGSVLCEGSMDQIQSDPRVIEVYLGQAPTISEAQLAVLRIAAAMAWADRNFAPVQQEVILSRLSRQFAPSLEQQKELRQELRNYLSRNLPLEELTRSITTSAQRHETLALSYEIISSNLINEQEAAVYQNLIRLLELTPEEVRQIEASVKAKLSSQIHTLEGDQVVLLQIAASMAWADGQVEPAEVEAILQYLCGVFASDAAQEQQLRAELPDLLLRHIPPAALVPELTTLEAREMALRLSYQVMQADNEVTVNEMRVYQELVSLLDLAPDRIQAIEAEVKAQLR
;
A
#
# COMPACT_ATOMS: atom_id res chain seq x y z
N MET A 1 20.35 37.15 -3.44
CA MET A 1 21.42 36.51 -2.64
C MET A 1 22.02 35.41 -3.48
N PRO A 2 23.31 35.05 -3.34
CA PRO A 2 23.82 33.85 -4.00
C PRO A 2 23.08 32.61 -3.48
N LYS A 3 22.89 31.62 -4.33
CA LYS A 3 22.25 30.35 -3.98
C LYS A 3 23.03 29.66 -2.86
N ILE A 4 22.32 28.94 -1.98
CA ILE A 4 22.96 28.24 -0.86
C ILE A 4 23.79 27.06 -1.38
N LEU A 5 23.26 26.33 -2.37
CA LEU A 5 23.88 25.18 -3.01
C LEU A 5 23.68 25.26 -4.53
N GLU A 6 24.76 25.05 -5.28
CA GLU A 6 24.77 25.00 -6.75
C GLU A 6 25.58 23.79 -7.20
N ILE A 7 24.99 22.99 -8.08
CA ILE A 7 25.58 21.80 -8.67
C ILE A 7 25.46 21.92 -10.18
N ASN A 8 26.60 21.92 -10.87
CA ASN A 8 26.68 22.14 -12.31
C ASN A 8 27.33 20.94 -13.01
N ASN A 9 26.58 20.30 -13.92
CA ASN A 9 27.01 19.17 -14.75
C ASN A 9 27.74 18.06 -13.98
N LEU A 10 27.26 17.76 -12.78
CA LEU A 10 27.93 16.85 -11.85
C LEU A 10 27.85 15.42 -12.35
N THR A 11 29.00 14.77 -12.45
CA THR A 11 29.09 13.35 -12.81
C THR A 11 29.95 12.62 -11.78
N VAL A 12 29.44 11.50 -11.27
CA VAL A 12 30.14 10.60 -10.37
C VAL A 12 30.05 9.21 -10.96
N SER A 13 31.22 8.59 -11.20
CA SER A 13 31.30 7.22 -11.68
C SER A 13 32.04 6.34 -10.68
N PHE A 14 31.50 5.14 -10.42
CA PHE A 14 32.13 4.07 -9.67
C PHE A 14 32.35 2.89 -10.62
N ASP A 15 33.61 2.51 -10.88
CA ASP A 15 33.97 1.35 -11.71
C ASP A 15 33.22 1.23 -13.05
N GLY A 16 33.01 2.39 -13.70
CA GLY A 16 32.31 2.48 -14.99
C GLY A 16 30.80 2.71 -14.90
N PHE A 17 30.17 2.49 -13.73
CA PHE A 17 28.78 2.83 -13.47
C PHE A 17 28.63 4.30 -13.07
N LYS A 18 27.77 5.05 -13.76
CA LYS A 18 27.51 6.46 -13.47
C LYS A 18 26.41 6.59 -12.40
N ALA A 19 26.80 6.78 -11.15
CA ALA A 19 25.85 7.01 -10.06
C ALA A 19 25.20 8.40 -10.13
N LEU A 20 25.92 9.41 -10.62
CA LEU A 20 25.37 10.71 -11.00
C LEU A 20 25.81 11.04 -12.42
N ASN A 21 24.92 11.55 -13.26
CA ASN A 21 25.15 11.77 -14.68
C ASN A 21 24.71 13.18 -15.11
N ARG A 22 25.68 14.09 -15.25
CA ARG A 22 25.46 15.50 -15.62
C ARG A 22 24.35 16.18 -14.83
N LEU A 23 24.25 15.87 -13.53
CA LEU A 23 23.23 16.41 -12.65
C LEU A 23 23.40 17.92 -12.49
N ASN A 24 22.31 18.66 -12.67
CA ASN A 24 22.23 20.09 -12.39
C ASN A 24 21.19 20.29 -11.29
N PHE A 25 21.57 20.99 -10.22
CA PHE A 25 20.70 21.25 -9.08
C PHE A 25 21.06 22.59 -8.46
N SER A 26 20.06 23.31 -7.98
CA SER A 26 20.31 24.57 -7.29
C SER A 26 19.24 24.84 -6.24
N MET A 27 19.63 25.50 -5.16
CA MET A 27 18.78 25.73 -4.00
C MET A 27 18.95 27.14 -3.45
N GLU A 28 17.84 27.77 -3.06
CA GLU A 28 17.84 29.10 -2.46
C GLU A 28 18.03 29.00 -0.93
N PRO A 29 18.60 30.03 -0.28
CA PRO A 29 18.70 30.07 1.18
C PRO A 29 17.32 30.03 1.86
N GLY A 30 17.18 29.25 2.93
CA GLY A 30 15.92 29.12 3.69
C GLY A 30 14.86 28.26 3.01
N GLU A 31 15.26 27.51 1.97
CA GLU A 31 14.37 26.59 1.27
C GLU A 31 14.30 25.23 1.99
N LEU A 32 13.12 24.60 2.02
CA LEU A 32 12.95 23.17 2.30
C LEU A 32 12.73 22.44 0.98
N ARG A 33 13.70 21.63 0.57
CA ARG A 33 13.67 20.82 -0.65
C ARG A 33 13.59 19.34 -0.28
N VAL A 34 12.61 18.63 -0.81
CA VAL A 34 12.57 17.17 -0.70
C VAL A 34 13.07 16.53 -1.98
N ILE A 35 14.03 15.63 -1.86
CA ILE A 35 14.58 14.84 -2.96
C ILE A 35 13.97 13.45 -2.88
N ILE A 36 13.28 13.07 -3.94
CA ILE A 36 12.68 11.74 -4.08
C ILE A 36 13.29 11.05 -5.31
N GLY A 37 13.20 9.74 -5.37
CA GLY A 37 13.53 8.94 -6.55
C GLY A 37 13.49 7.44 -6.21
N PRO A 38 13.46 6.55 -7.21
CA PRO A 38 13.53 5.11 -6.96
C PRO A 38 14.87 4.69 -6.34
N ASN A 39 14.96 3.45 -5.91
CA ASN A 39 16.20 2.86 -5.42
C ASN A 39 17.24 2.87 -6.55
N GLY A 40 18.47 3.28 -6.22
CA GLY A 40 19.54 3.42 -7.22
C GLY A 40 19.50 4.72 -8.05
N ALA A 41 18.57 5.65 -7.81
CA ALA A 41 18.50 6.92 -8.53
C ALA A 41 19.69 7.89 -8.29
N GLY A 42 20.59 7.58 -7.34
CA GLY A 42 21.74 8.42 -7.00
C GLY A 42 21.53 9.35 -5.79
N LYS A 43 20.44 9.18 -5.02
CA LYS A 43 20.10 9.99 -3.83
C LYS A 43 21.21 10.04 -2.77
N THR A 44 21.72 8.87 -2.35
CA THR A 44 22.82 8.79 -1.38
C THR A 44 24.11 9.38 -1.93
N THR A 45 24.42 9.12 -3.22
CA THR A 45 25.59 9.71 -3.90
C THR A 45 25.48 11.24 -3.98
N PHE A 46 24.28 11.78 -4.19
CA PHE A 46 24.02 13.21 -4.17
C PHE A 46 24.40 13.83 -2.82
N LEU A 47 23.97 13.24 -1.70
CA LEU A 47 24.39 13.71 -0.36
C LEU A 47 25.89 13.54 -0.13
N ASP A 48 26.46 12.40 -0.52
CA ASP A 48 27.88 12.09 -0.33
C ASP A 48 28.80 13.08 -1.03
N VAL A 49 28.40 13.61 -2.19
CA VAL A 49 29.16 14.66 -2.89
C VAL A 49 29.04 16.00 -2.17
N ILE A 50 27.86 16.36 -1.67
CA ILE A 50 27.66 17.61 -0.94
C ILE A 50 28.46 17.62 0.37
N THR A 51 28.57 16.48 1.05
CA THR A 51 29.42 16.36 2.26
C THR A 51 30.90 16.13 1.94
N GLY A 52 31.27 15.99 0.67
CA GLY A 52 32.65 15.75 0.23
C GLY A 52 33.19 14.36 0.55
N LYS A 53 32.33 13.42 0.97
CA LYS A 53 32.67 12.00 1.17
C LYS A 53 33.03 11.33 -0.16
N VAL A 54 32.38 11.74 -1.24
CA VAL A 54 32.70 11.34 -2.61
C VAL A 54 33.08 12.57 -3.42
N LYS A 55 34.21 12.51 -4.13
CA LYS A 55 34.63 13.58 -5.03
C LYS A 55 34.03 13.36 -6.42
N PRO A 56 33.51 14.40 -7.08
CA PRO A 56 32.93 14.23 -8.40
C PRO A 56 34.00 14.04 -9.47
N THR A 57 33.71 13.18 -10.44
CA THR A 57 34.56 12.93 -11.61
C THR A 57 34.57 14.13 -12.55
N LEU A 58 33.39 14.70 -12.84
CA LEU A 58 33.20 15.91 -13.65
C LEU A 58 32.18 16.85 -13.01
N GLY A 59 32.18 18.10 -13.44
CA GLY A 59 31.31 19.14 -12.87
C GLY A 59 31.85 19.71 -11.56
N GLU A 60 31.05 20.55 -10.91
CA GLU A 60 31.42 21.22 -9.66
C GLU A 60 30.23 21.32 -8.72
N VAL A 61 30.52 21.40 -7.42
CA VAL A 61 29.54 21.66 -6.37
C VAL A 61 30.00 22.88 -5.59
N ARG A 62 29.17 23.92 -5.55
CA ARG A 62 29.45 25.16 -4.83
C ARG A 62 28.47 25.33 -3.69
N PHE A 63 28.99 25.69 -2.53
CA PHE A 63 28.22 26.05 -1.35
C PHE A 63 28.52 27.50 -0.99
N LYS A 64 27.50 28.36 -0.97
CA LYS A 64 27.67 29.81 -0.80
C LYS A 64 28.74 30.41 -1.75
N GLY A 65 28.77 29.91 -2.98
CA GLY A 65 29.76 30.29 -4.00
C GLY A 65 31.17 29.68 -3.85
N LYS A 66 31.45 28.89 -2.80
CA LYS A 66 32.74 28.20 -2.61
C LYS A 66 32.71 26.79 -3.19
N ASP A 67 33.69 26.43 -4.02
CA ASP A 67 33.81 25.08 -4.58
C ASP A 67 34.18 24.06 -3.48
N LEU A 68 33.29 23.11 -3.22
CA LEU A 68 33.45 22.07 -2.21
C LEU A 68 34.56 21.06 -2.54
N ARG A 69 35.02 21.00 -3.80
CA ARG A 69 36.12 20.10 -4.19
C ARG A 69 37.40 20.37 -3.40
N GLN A 70 37.63 21.61 -2.98
CA GLN A 70 38.84 22.05 -2.30
C GLN A 70 38.89 21.70 -0.81
N TYR A 71 37.76 21.24 -0.24
CA TYR A 71 37.62 21.02 1.20
C TYR A 71 37.46 19.52 1.51
N SER A 72 37.98 19.11 2.67
CA SER A 72 37.71 17.81 3.28
C SER A 72 36.35 17.80 3.98
N GLU A 73 35.82 16.62 4.30
CA GLU A 73 34.49 16.46 4.93
C GLU A 73 34.31 17.29 6.21
N HIS A 74 35.32 17.31 7.08
CA HIS A 74 35.27 18.10 8.31
C HIS A 74 35.30 19.62 8.06
N GLU A 75 36.07 20.07 7.05
CA GLU A 75 36.09 21.49 6.66
C GLU A 75 34.75 21.91 6.05
N ILE A 76 34.10 21.03 5.27
CA ILE A 76 32.75 21.26 4.74
C ILE A 76 31.73 21.38 5.87
N ALA A 77 31.82 20.53 6.89
CA ALA A 77 30.98 20.65 8.07
C ALA A 77 31.18 22.01 8.79
N GLN A 78 32.43 22.47 8.90
CA GLN A 78 32.75 23.78 9.47
C GLN A 78 32.32 24.97 8.59
N LEU A 79 32.19 24.78 7.27
CA LEU A 79 31.65 25.79 6.37
C LEU A 79 30.15 26.03 6.60
N GLY A 80 29.45 25.07 7.22
CA GLY A 80 28.02 25.18 7.57
C GLY A 80 27.12 24.13 6.93
N ILE A 81 27.65 22.98 6.47
CA ILE A 81 26.83 21.87 5.98
C ILE A 81 26.73 20.80 7.07
N GLY A 82 25.53 20.56 7.59
CA GLY A 82 25.25 19.48 8.54
C GLY A 82 24.55 18.31 7.85
N ARG A 83 24.96 17.06 8.15
CA ARG A 83 24.26 15.85 7.70
C ARG A 83 23.91 14.93 8.86
N LYS A 84 22.66 14.43 8.87
CA LYS A 84 22.24 13.29 9.71
C LYS A 84 22.83 12.01 9.12
N PHE A 85 23.53 11.21 9.91
CA PHE A 85 24.14 9.95 9.48
C PHE A 85 23.23 8.77 9.84
N GLN A 86 23.34 7.65 9.11
CA GLN A 86 22.51 6.44 9.30
C GLN A 86 22.73 5.72 10.65
N THR A 87 23.81 6.03 11.38
CA THR A 87 24.08 5.47 12.72
C THR A 87 23.84 6.54 13.77
N PRO A 88 23.00 6.30 14.80
CA PRO A 88 22.68 7.29 15.81
C PRO A 88 23.94 7.78 16.51
N ARG A 89 24.23 9.08 16.44
CA ARG A 89 25.39 9.69 17.11
C ARG A 89 25.09 10.25 18.50
N VAL A 90 23.93 9.90 19.06
CA VAL A 90 23.52 10.32 20.40
C VAL A 90 24.41 9.65 21.46
N TYR A 91 24.95 10.43 22.38
CA TYR A 91 25.66 9.92 23.55
C TYR A 91 24.64 9.41 24.57
N LEU A 92 24.39 8.10 24.54
CA LEU A 92 23.32 7.47 25.34
C LEU A 92 23.49 7.61 26.85
N ASN A 93 24.73 7.72 27.32
CA ASN A 93 25.07 7.87 28.74
C ASN A 93 24.98 9.33 29.23
N LEU A 94 24.63 10.26 28.34
CA LEU A 94 24.44 11.68 28.65
C LEU A 94 22.97 12.04 28.52
N THR A 95 22.56 13.09 29.20
CA THR A 95 21.22 13.66 29.07
C THR A 95 21.06 14.40 27.72
N PRO A 96 19.84 14.61 27.21
CA PRO A 96 19.58 15.44 26.04
C PRO A 96 20.21 16.83 26.15
N ARG A 97 20.14 17.45 27.33
CA ARG A 97 20.78 18.74 27.61
C ARG A 97 22.28 18.69 27.37
N GLU A 98 22.96 17.70 27.95
CA GLU A 98 24.42 17.53 27.79
C GLU A 98 24.81 17.23 26.34
N ASN A 99 24.04 16.39 25.63
CA ASN A 99 24.22 16.12 24.21
C ASN A 99 24.19 17.41 23.37
N LEU A 100 23.22 18.29 23.64
CA LEU A 100 23.10 19.58 22.96
C LEU A 100 24.19 20.57 23.36
N GLU A 101 24.54 20.65 24.65
CA GLU A 101 25.65 21.50 25.13
C GLU A 101 26.98 21.12 24.48
N LEU A 102 27.28 19.82 24.36
CA LEU A 102 28.46 19.34 23.65
C LEU A 102 28.44 19.73 22.15
N SER A 103 27.27 19.70 21.53
CA SER A 103 27.09 20.00 20.11
C SER A 103 27.16 21.50 19.80
N CYS A 104 26.73 22.37 20.73
CA CYS A 104 26.85 23.83 20.63
C CYS A 104 28.31 24.32 20.73
N ASN A 105 29.20 23.54 21.33
CA ASN A 105 30.57 23.99 21.56
C ASN A 105 31.41 24.00 20.26
N ARG A 106 31.50 25.18 19.64
CA ARG A 106 32.27 25.43 18.41
C ARG A 106 33.80 25.29 18.57
N LYS A 107 34.32 25.26 19.80
CA LYS A 107 35.77 25.13 20.08
C LYS A 107 36.07 23.75 20.69
N LYS A 108 36.28 22.75 19.83
CA LYS A 108 36.45 21.32 20.16
C LYS A 108 37.81 20.93 20.80
N GLY A 109 38.41 21.80 21.61
CA GLY A 109 39.65 21.47 22.31
C GLY A 109 39.39 20.62 23.56
N VAL A 110 40.09 19.51 23.74
CA VAL A 110 39.90 18.57 24.89
C VAL A 110 39.93 19.30 26.23
N LEU A 111 40.92 20.19 26.43
CA LEU A 111 41.05 20.98 27.67
C LEU A 111 39.88 21.97 27.85
N MET A 112 39.40 22.56 26.75
CA MET A 112 38.28 23.49 26.80
C MET A 112 36.97 22.76 27.10
N THR A 113 36.74 21.58 26.54
CA THR A 113 35.52 20.80 26.81
C THR A 113 35.46 20.32 28.27
N LEU A 114 36.60 20.00 28.90
CA LEU A 114 36.64 19.52 30.29
C LEU A 114 36.54 20.63 31.35
N PHE A 115 37.06 21.84 31.08
CA PHE A 115 37.17 22.89 32.10
C PHE A 115 36.29 24.13 31.84
N ARG A 116 35.62 24.24 30.70
CA ARG A 116 34.80 25.41 30.37
C ARG A 116 33.38 25.26 30.91
N LYS A 117 32.91 26.26 31.65
CA LYS A 117 31.48 26.40 31.98
C LYS A 117 30.70 26.84 30.74
N THR A 118 29.58 26.19 30.45
CA THR A 118 28.65 26.57 29.37
C THR A 118 28.22 28.04 29.55
N PRO A 119 28.57 28.95 28.62
CA PRO A 119 28.20 30.35 28.74
C PRO A 119 26.68 30.54 28.69
N PRO A 120 26.14 31.62 29.28
CA PRO A 120 24.70 31.87 29.35
C PRO A 120 24.00 31.85 27.97
N SER A 121 24.67 32.32 26.92
CA SER A 121 24.15 32.31 25.55
C SER A 121 23.98 30.89 24.99
N GLU A 122 24.94 29.99 25.23
CA GLU A 122 24.84 28.58 24.79
C GLU A 122 23.74 27.85 25.56
N ARG A 123 23.57 28.13 26.87
CA ARG A 123 22.45 27.58 27.65
C ARG A 123 21.09 28.01 27.12
N GLN A 124 20.96 29.27 26.70
CA GLN A 124 19.72 29.76 26.09
C GLN A 124 19.43 29.05 24.76
N THR A 125 20.44 28.88 23.91
CA THR A 125 20.32 28.11 22.66
C THR A 125 19.93 26.66 22.92
N VAL A 126 20.56 25.98 23.89
CA VAL A 126 20.23 24.61 24.26
C VAL A 126 18.80 24.49 24.75
N ASN A 127 18.34 25.41 25.61
CA ASN A 127 16.96 25.41 26.07
C ASN A 127 15.97 25.63 24.91
N GLN A 128 16.27 26.55 23.99
CA GLN A 128 15.45 26.75 22.79
C GLN A 128 15.39 25.49 21.93
N LEU A 129 16.53 24.81 21.72
CA LEU A 129 16.57 23.56 20.96
C LEU A 129 15.78 22.45 21.65
N LEU A 130 15.88 22.31 22.98
CA LEU A 130 15.07 21.35 23.75
C LEU A 130 13.56 21.60 23.58
N HIS A 131 13.14 22.87 23.51
CA HIS A 131 11.77 23.24 23.19
C HIS A 131 11.41 22.85 21.76
N THR A 132 12.24 23.19 20.77
CA THR A 132 12.00 22.89 19.35
C THR A 132 11.88 21.39 19.09
N ILE A 133 12.71 20.56 19.72
CA ILE A 133 12.69 19.10 19.55
C ILE A 133 11.72 18.38 20.52
N GLY A 134 10.99 19.11 21.35
CA GLY A 134 9.99 18.54 22.27
C GLY A 134 10.55 17.77 23.47
N LEU A 135 11.83 17.90 23.82
CA LEU A 135 12.48 17.11 24.87
C LEU A 135 12.64 17.82 26.21
N VAL A 136 11.98 18.96 26.44
CA VAL A 136 12.09 19.73 27.70
C VAL A 136 11.76 18.88 28.94
N GLY A 137 10.68 18.08 28.88
CA GLY A 137 10.26 17.23 30.00
C GLY A 137 11.21 16.07 30.31
N LYS A 138 12.09 15.72 29.36
CA LYS A 138 13.09 14.64 29.47
C LYS A 138 14.53 15.17 29.37
N ALA A 139 14.71 16.48 29.51
CA ALA A 139 15.99 17.14 29.23
C ALA A 139 17.15 16.63 30.10
N ASP A 140 16.82 16.16 31.31
CA ASP A 140 17.75 15.71 32.34
C ASP A 140 17.62 14.18 32.63
N VAL A 141 16.96 13.44 31.74
CA VAL A 141 16.90 11.96 31.75
C VAL A 141 18.00 11.42 30.83
N GLU A 142 18.64 10.31 31.17
CA GLU A 142 19.65 9.70 30.29
C GLU A 142 19.09 9.41 28.89
N ALA A 143 19.82 9.81 27.84
CA ALA A 143 19.37 9.66 26.47
C ALA A 143 19.16 8.20 26.05
N GLY A 144 19.81 7.24 26.74
CA GLY A 144 19.58 5.81 26.58
C GLY A 144 18.12 5.39 26.80
N LEU A 145 17.39 6.09 27.68
CA LEU A 145 16.01 5.79 28.06
C LEU A 145 14.96 6.45 27.14
N LEU A 146 15.38 7.26 26.17
CA LEU A 146 14.49 7.87 25.19
C LEU A 146 13.92 6.82 24.22
N SER A 147 12.71 7.09 23.70
CA SER A 147 12.14 6.31 22.59
C SER A 147 12.99 6.42 21.33
N HIS A 148 12.69 5.61 20.32
CA HIS A 148 13.40 5.68 19.04
C HIS A 148 13.24 7.04 18.36
N GLY A 149 11.99 7.54 18.24
CA GLY A 149 11.71 8.87 17.70
C GLY A 149 12.36 10.00 18.50
N GLU A 150 12.34 9.92 19.84
CA GLU A 150 12.97 10.92 20.71
C GLU A 150 14.50 11.00 20.53
N LYS A 151 15.17 9.86 20.39
CA LYS A 151 16.61 9.81 20.08
C LYS A 151 16.91 10.47 18.75
N GLN A 152 16.02 10.28 17.78
CA GLN A 152 16.16 10.90 16.47
C GLN A 152 15.95 12.42 16.52
N TRP A 153 14.96 12.91 17.25
CA TRP A 153 14.76 14.36 17.43
C TRP A 153 15.94 14.99 18.16
N LEU A 154 16.53 14.30 19.14
CA LEU A 154 17.77 14.71 19.78
C LEU A 154 18.93 14.80 18.77
N GLU A 155 19.09 13.81 17.89
CA GLU A 155 20.12 13.83 16.86
C GLU A 155 19.96 15.02 15.90
N ILE A 156 18.73 15.31 15.45
CA ILE A 156 18.42 16.50 14.65
C ILE A 156 18.77 17.77 15.45
N GLY A 157 18.39 17.83 16.73
CA GLY A 157 18.74 18.95 17.62
C GLY A 157 20.25 19.15 17.76
N MET A 158 21.03 18.08 17.91
CA MET A 158 22.50 18.12 17.97
C MET A 158 23.11 18.59 16.65
N LEU A 159 22.49 18.26 15.52
CA LEU A 159 22.92 18.76 14.22
C LEU A 159 22.68 20.26 14.09
N VAL A 160 21.49 20.72 14.48
CA VAL A 160 21.10 22.14 14.47
C VAL A 160 21.90 22.96 15.47
N ALA A 161 22.29 22.38 16.61
CA ALA A 161 23.12 23.00 17.64
C ALA A 161 24.48 23.51 17.12
N GLN A 162 24.99 22.91 16.03
CA GLN A 162 26.22 23.37 15.37
C GLN A 162 26.00 24.66 14.56
N ALA A 163 24.75 25.08 14.43
CA ALA A 163 24.26 26.19 13.60
C ALA A 163 24.76 26.09 12.14
N PRO A 164 24.39 25.01 11.44
CA PRO A 164 24.65 24.87 10.00
C PRO A 164 23.76 25.84 9.22
N ASP A 165 24.13 26.15 7.98
CA ASP A 165 23.29 26.91 7.05
C ASP A 165 22.50 26.00 6.10
N LEU A 166 23.00 24.78 5.90
CA LEU A 166 22.36 23.71 5.12
C LEU A 166 22.31 22.42 5.93
N LEU A 167 21.12 21.91 6.16
CA LEU A 167 20.82 20.64 6.82
C LEU A 167 20.49 19.59 5.77
N LEU A 168 21.16 18.44 5.84
CA LEU A 168 20.91 17.27 5.01
C LEU A 168 20.34 16.17 5.90
N VAL A 169 19.10 15.76 5.65
CA VAL A 169 18.40 14.76 6.43
C VAL A 169 18.05 13.59 5.51
N ASP A 170 18.59 12.41 5.83
CA ASP A 170 18.42 11.19 5.04
C ASP A 170 17.45 10.26 5.78
N GLU A 171 16.33 9.94 5.14
CA GLU A 171 15.24 9.06 5.62
C GLU A 171 14.83 9.31 7.09
N PRO A 172 14.36 10.52 7.45
CA PRO A 172 13.88 10.83 8.79
C PRO A 172 12.63 10.07 9.25
N VAL A 173 11.83 9.39 8.43
CA VAL A 173 10.62 8.71 8.95
C VAL A 173 10.72 7.19 9.01
N ALA A 174 11.86 6.64 8.60
CA ALA A 174 12.08 5.20 8.62
C ALA A 174 11.92 4.61 10.04
N GLY A 175 10.95 3.70 10.21
CA GLY A 175 10.72 2.98 11.46
C GLY A 175 10.02 3.78 12.56
N LEU A 176 9.40 4.91 12.22
CA LEU A 176 8.59 5.71 13.14
C LEU A 176 7.10 5.34 13.05
N THR A 177 6.37 5.59 14.13
CA THR A 177 4.89 5.56 14.13
C THR A 177 4.31 6.78 13.42
N ASP A 178 3.04 6.72 12.98
CA ASP A 178 2.37 7.83 12.28
C ASP A 178 2.43 9.15 13.10
N GLU A 179 2.22 9.08 14.42
CA GLU A 179 2.32 10.23 15.32
C GLU A 179 3.76 10.80 15.39
N GLU A 180 4.78 9.93 15.39
CA GLU A 180 6.18 10.35 15.38
C GLU A 180 6.60 10.92 14.02
N THR A 181 6.05 10.39 12.93
CA THR A 181 6.22 10.89 11.57
C THR A 181 5.65 12.30 11.43
N GLU A 182 4.43 12.53 11.91
CA GLU A 182 3.80 13.85 11.88
C GLU A 182 4.63 14.89 12.65
N ARG A 183 5.04 14.57 13.88
CA ARG A 183 5.91 15.44 14.71
C ARG A 183 7.26 15.71 14.06
N THR A 184 7.84 14.71 13.40
CA THR A 184 9.10 14.88 12.67
C THR A 184 8.92 15.86 11.50
N GLY A 185 7.76 15.83 10.84
CA GLY A 185 7.42 16.78 9.78
C GLY A 185 7.32 18.21 10.30
N GLU A 186 6.60 18.42 11.41
CA GLU A 186 6.51 19.71 12.09
C GLU A 186 7.88 20.27 12.50
N LEU A 187 8.75 19.41 13.04
CA LEU A 187 10.12 19.77 13.40
C LEU A 187 10.91 20.26 12.18
N LEU A 188 10.88 19.54 11.06
CA LEU A 188 11.62 19.94 9.86
C LEU A 188 11.08 21.25 9.26
N ILE A 189 9.76 21.46 9.29
CA ILE A 189 9.13 22.71 8.85
C ILE A 189 9.57 23.88 9.75
N ALA A 190 9.60 23.68 11.07
CA ALA A 190 10.05 24.69 12.02
C ALA A 190 11.53 25.04 11.81
N LEU A 191 12.38 24.04 11.56
CA LEU A 191 13.80 24.26 11.26
C LEU A 191 14.01 25.01 9.94
N ALA A 192 13.19 24.72 8.92
CA ALA A 192 13.28 25.41 7.63
C ALA A 192 12.97 26.92 7.68
N GLN A 193 12.42 27.43 8.79
CA GLN A 193 12.26 28.88 8.98
C GLN A 193 13.59 29.61 9.17
N ASN A 194 14.61 28.92 9.70
CA ASN A 194 15.91 29.50 10.04
C ASN A 194 17.08 28.89 9.26
N TYR A 195 16.86 27.71 8.66
CA TYR A 195 17.88 26.91 8.00
C TYR A 195 17.43 26.48 6.61
N SER A 196 18.38 26.24 5.71
CA SER A 196 18.07 25.57 4.45
C SER A 196 18.06 24.07 4.70
N VAL A 197 17.04 23.33 4.26
CA VAL A 197 16.88 21.90 4.57
C VAL A 197 16.70 21.11 3.28
N VAL A 198 17.53 20.09 3.09
CA VAL A 198 17.36 19.06 2.06
C VAL A 198 16.98 17.77 2.77
N VAL A 199 15.83 17.23 2.41
CA VAL A 199 15.34 15.96 2.95
C VAL A 199 15.36 14.93 1.82
N ILE A 200 15.90 13.75 2.09
CA ILE A 200 15.76 12.60 1.20
C ILE A 200 14.74 11.66 1.81
N GLU A 201 13.66 11.40 1.08
CA GLU A 201 12.58 10.54 1.54
C GLU A 201 11.95 9.73 0.43
N HIS A 202 11.31 8.63 0.83
CA HIS A 202 10.53 7.77 -0.06
C HIS A 202 9.07 7.60 0.40
N ASP A 203 8.75 7.99 1.63
CA ASP A 203 7.37 8.07 2.10
C ASP A 203 6.64 9.27 1.47
N MET A 204 5.67 9.01 0.60
CA MET A 204 4.95 10.05 -0.15
C MET A 204 3.96 10.84 0.70
N GLU A 205 3.45 10.27 1.80
CA GLU A 205 2.53 10.96 2.71
C GLU A 205 3.30 11.99 3.53
N PHE A 206 4.46 11.60 4.05
CA PHE A 206 5.37 12.52 4.71
C PHE A 206 5.90 13.61 3.77
N VAL A 207 6.30 13.24 2.55
CA VAL A 207 6.75 14.22 1.53
C VAL A 207 5.64 15.25 1.29
N ARG A 208 4.38 14.82 1.16
CA ARG A 208 3.24 15.73 0.96
C ARG A 208 3.05 16.68 2.16
N GLN A 209 3.30 16.21 3.38
CA GLN A 209 3.18 17.03 4.59
C GLN A 209 4.21 18.18 4.63
N ILE A 210 5.47 17.92 4.25
CA ILE A 210 6.57 18.89 4.45
C ILE A 210 6.99 19.65 3.19
N ALA A 211 6.80 19.08 2.00
CA ALA A 211 7.47 19.55 0.81
C ALA A 211 6.75 20.74 0.17
N LYS A 212 7.42 21.89 0.16
CA LYS A 212 7.05 23.02 -0.70
C LYS A 212 7.55 22.84 -2.13
N LYS A 213 8.72 22.24 -2.27
CA LYS A 213 9.34 21.92 -3.56
C LYS A 213 9.99 20.54 -3.50
N VAL A 214 9.68 19.72 -4.49
CA VAL A 214 10.15 18.36 -4.66
C VAL A 214 11.04 18.29 -5.90
N THR A 215 12.17 17.60 -5.79
CA THR A 215 13.04 17.25 -6.92
C THR A 215 13.04 15.74 -7.07
N VAL A 216 12.73 15.23 -8.27
CA VAL A 216 12.77 13.81 -8.57
C VAL A 216 14.11 13.47 -9.23
N LEU A 217 14.85 12.53 -8.64
CA LEU A 217 16.06 11.96 -9.21
C LEU A 217 15.74 10.64 -9.92
N HIS A 218 16.33 10.45 -11.09
CA HIS A 218 16.30 9.19 -11.83
C HIS A 218 17.59 9.00 -12.62
N GLU A 219 18.16 7.80 -12.57
CA GLU A 219 19.43 7.43 -13.23
C GLU A 219 20.56 8.46 -13.03
N GLY A 220 20.67 9.00 -11.80
CA GLY A 220 21.72 9.95 -11.44
C GLY A 220 21.51 11.36 -12.00
N SER A 221 20.33 11.70 -12.50
CA SER A 221 19.98 13.02 -13.05
C SER A 221 18.67 13.55 -12.46
N VAL A 222 18.43 14.86 -12.57
CA VAL A 222 17.14 15.46 -12.18
C VAL A 222 16.14 15.20 -13.30
N LEU A 223 15.07 14.47 -12.98
CA LEU A 223 13.98 14.17 -13.90
C LEU A 223 13.02 15.37 -14.04
N CYS A 224 12.58 15.89 -12.90
CA CYS A 224 11.71 17.06 -12.81
C CYS A 224 11.78 17.71 -11.41
N GLU A 225 11.31 18.95 -11.31
CA GLU A 225 11.13 19.67 -10.06
C GLU A 225 9.77 20.36 -10.04
N GLY A 226 9.09 20.38 -8.91
CA GLY A 226 7.77 21.00 -8.78
C GLY A 226 7.17 20.89 -7.39
N SER A 227 5.92 21.30 -7.26
CA SER A 227 5.09 20.97 -6.10
C SER A 227 4.74 19.48 -6.09
N MET A 228 4.34 18.94 -4.93
CA MET A 228 3.97 17.53 -4.82
C MET A 228 2.87 17.13 -5.82
N ASP A 229 1.85 17.98 -6.00
CA ASP A 229 0.75 17.70 -6.93
C ASP A 229 1.23 17.61 -8.38
N GLN A 230 2.13 18.51 -8.78
CA GLN A 230 2.73 18.49 -10.12
C GLN A 230 3.54 17.22 -10.34
N ILE A 231 4.35 16.83 -9.35
CA ILE A 231 5.17 15.61 -9.40
C ILE A 231 4.32 14.35 -9.47
N GLN A 232 3.24 14.26 -8.68
CA GLN A 232 2.32 13.11 -8.70
C GLN A 232 1.57 12.95 -10.02
N SER A 233 1.31 14.07 -10.70
CA SER A 233 0.65 14.06 -12.02
C SER A 233 1.62 13.88 -13.20
N ASP A 234 2.94 13.93 -12.98
CA ASP A 234 3.93 13.84 -14.07
C ASP A 234 4.05 12.38 -14.56
N PRO A 235 3.68 12.09 -15.83
CA PRO A 235 3.70 10.74 -16.37
C PRO A 235 5.08 10.07 -16.27
N ARG A 236 6.16 10.86 -16.35
CA ARG A 236 7.54 10.36 -16.27
C ARG A 236 7.89 9.90 -14.87
N VAL A 237 7.33 10.55 -13.84
CA VAL A 237 7.53 10.17 -12.44
C VAL A 237 6.78 8.88 -12.15
N ILE A 238 5.53 8.79 -12.62
CA ILE A 238 4.70 7.58 -12.51
C ILE A 238 5.42 6.39 -13.15
N GLU A 239 5.90 6.55 -14.38
CA GLU A 239 6.64 5.49 -15.10
C GLU A 239 7.90 5.02 -14.36
N VAL A 240 8.65 5.95 -13.77
CA VAL A 240 9.89 5.68 -13.05
C VAL A 240 9.66 5.00 -11.69
N TYR A 241 8.54 5.31 -11.03
CA TYR A 241 8.20 4.74 -9.72
C TYR A 241 7.44 3.43 -9.79
N LEU A 242 6.60 3.25 -10.81
CA LEU A 242 5.72 2.08 -10.97
C LEU A 242 6.26 1.06 -11.98
N GLY A 243 7.25 1.45 -12.80
CA GLY A 243 7.84 0.57 -13.80
C GLY A 243 6.86 0.27 -14.95
N GLN A 244 7.04 0.99 -16.05
CA GLN A 244 6.17 1.02 -17.24
C GLN A 244 4.86 1.77 -17.01
N ALA A 245 4.43 2.52 -18.06
CA ALA A 245 3.06 2.99 -18.18
C ALA A 245 2.10 1.80 -17.95
N PRO A 246 0.91 2.03 -17.37
CA PRO A 246 -0.04 0.95 -17.12
C PRO A 246 -0.20 0.12 -18.39
N THR A 247 0.03 -1.19 -18.28
CA THR A 247 -0.18 -2.19 -19.34
C THR A 247 -1.64 -2.25 -19.81
N ILE A 248 -2.50 -1.45 -19.18
CA ILE A 248 -3.93 -1.33 -19.38
C ILE A 248 -4.16 -0.08 -20.24
N SER A 249 -4.59 -0.30 -21.48
CA SER A 249 -4.98 0.81 -22.36
C SER A 249 -6.07 1.68 -21.72
N GLU A 250 -6.14 2.96 -22.08
CA GLU A 250 -7.23 3.86 -21.61
C GLU A 250 -8.62 3.25 -21.84
N ALA A 251 -8.77 2.47 -22.92
CA ALA A 251 -9.96 1.70 -23.23
C ALA A 251 -10.27 0.62 -22.18
N GLN A 252 -9.29 -0.20 -21.78
CA GLN A 252 -9.48 -1.23 -20.77
C GLN A 252 -9.74 -0.64 -19.38
N LEU A 253 -9.14 0.51 -19.09
CA LEU A 253 -9.37 1.24 -17.85
C LEU A 253 -10.79 1.82 -17.77
N ALA A 254 -11.33 2.29 -18.90
CA ALA A 254 -12.73 2.70 -19.00
C ALA A 254 -13.70 1.54 -18.75
N VAL A 255 -13.44 0.38 -19.36
CA VAL A 255 -14.20 -0.86 -19.15
C VAL A 255 -14.22 -1.25 -17.66
N LEU A 256 -13.04 -1.24 -17.01
CA LEU A 256 -12.89 -1.55 -15.59
C LEU A 256 -13.63 -0.57 -14.67
N ARG A 257 -13.60 0.73 -14.97
CA ARG A 257 -14.31 1.75 -14.20
C ARG A 257 -15.83 1.61 -14.32
N ILE A 258 -16.34 1.22 -15.48
CA ILE A 258 -17.77 0.92 -15.68
C ILE A 258 -18.17 -0.31 -14.88
N ALA A 259 -17.42 -1.40 -15.03
CA ALA A 259 -17.68 -2.65 -14.32
C ALA A 259 -17.62 -2.46 -12.78
N ALA A 260 -16.69 -1.65 -12.29
CA ALA A 260 -16.60 -1.28 -10.88
C ALA A 260 -17.75 -0.35 -10.44
N ALA A 261 -18.14 0.64 -11.24
CA ALA A 261 -19.26 1.53 -10.89
C ALA A 261 -20.60 0.78 -10.83
N MET A 262 -20.80 -0.20 -11.73
CA MET A 262 -21.92 -1.13 -11.72
C MET A 262 -21.97 -1.91 -10.41
N ALA A 263 -20.84 -2.48 -10.02
CA ALA A 263 -20.68 -3.25 -8.80
C ALA A 263 -20.73 -2.40 -7.52
N TRP A 264 -20.91 -1.09 -7.60
CA TRP A 264 -21.03 -0.18 -6.44
C TRP A 264 -22.37 0.60 -6.45
N ALA A 265 -23.27 0.26 -7.36
CA ALA A 265 -24.44 1.07 -7.65
C ALA A 265 -25.46 1.13 -6.51
N ASP A 266 -25.50 0.11 -5.65
CA ASP A 266 -26.36 0.03 -4.47
C ASP A 266 -25.74 0.68 -3.21
N ARG A 267 -24.44 1.03 -3.26
CA ARG A 267 -23.61 1.52 -2.14
C ARG A 267 -23.66 0.67 -0.86
N ASN A 268 -24.08 -0.59 -0.95
CA ASN A 268 -24.26 -1.47 0.23
C ASN A 268 -23.06 -2.38 0.49
N PHE A 269 -22.03 -2.32 -0.34
CA PHE A 269 -20.85 -3.15 -0.15
C PHE A 269 -20.05 -2.75 1.09
N ALA A 270 -19.84 -3.72 1.99
CA ALA A 270 -18.88 -3.57 3.07
C ALA A 270 -17.46 -3.36 2.48
N PRO A 271 -16.55 -2.63 3.16
CA PRO A 271 -15.20 -2.34 2.67
C PRO A 271 -14.38 -3.57 2.24
N VAL A 272 -14.76 -4.75 2.72
CA VAL A 272 -14.12 -6.03 2.43
C VAL A 272 -14.62 -6.64 1.11
N GLN A 273 -15.92 -6.57 0.82
CA GLN A 273 -16.49 -6.98 -0.47
C GLN A 273 -15.98 -6.10 -1.62
N GLN A 274 -15.83 -4.81 -1.31
CA GLN A 274 -15.16 -3.83 -2.17
C GLN A 274 -13.73 -4.28 -2.55
N GLU A 275 -12.93 -4.72 -1.57
CA GLU A 275 -11.58 -5.25 -1.79
C GLU A 275 -11.57 -6.52 -2.66
N VAL A 276 -12.54 -7.42 -2.50
CA VAL A 276 -12.63 -8.67 -3.29
C VAL A 276 -12.90 -8.38 -4.78
N ILE A 277 -13.83 -7.48 -5.08
CA ILE A 277 -14.16 -7.11 -6.46
C ILE A 277 -12.97 -6.41 -7.12
N LEU A 278 -12.35 -5.44 -6.43
CA LEU A 278 -11.15 -4.78 -6.94
C LEU A 278 -9.97 -5.75 -7.09
N SER A 279 -9.85 -6.73 -6.19
CA SER A 279 -8.84 -7.79 -6.27
C SER A 279 -9.03 -8.66 -7.51
N ARG A 280 -10.26 -9.11 -7.78
CA ARG A 280 -10.58 -9.92 -8.96
C ARG A 280 -10.34 -9.15 -10.26
N LEU A 281 -10.84 -7.92 -10.34
CA LEU A 281 -10.64 -7.02 -11.48
C LEU A 281 -9.15 -6.74 -11.71
N SER A 282 -8.39 -6.50 -10.64
CA SER A 282 -6.95 -6.30 -10.74
C SER A 282 -6.21 -7.52 -11.30
N ARG A 283 -6.53 -8.72 -10.81
CA ARG A 283 -5.85 -9.97 -11.23
C ARG A 283 -6.12 -10.32 -12.69
N GLN A 284 -7.29 -9.98 -13.21
CA GLN A 284 -7.68 -10.27 -14.59
C GLN A 284 -6.98 -9.37 -15.62
N PHE A 285 -6.64 -8.13 -15.24
CA PHE A 285 -6.10 -7.12 -16.15
C PHE A 285 -4.65 -6.74 -15.89
N ALA A 286 -4.09 -7.14 -14.75
CA ALA A 286 -2.70 -6.91 -14.39
C ALA A 286 -1.92 -8.22 -14.17
N PRO A 287 -0.85 -8.50 -14.95
CA PRO A 287 -0.09 -9.73 -14.85
C PRO A 287 0.83 -9.82 -13.62
N SER A 288 1.21 -8.70 -13.00
CA SER A 288 2.11 -8.67 -11.83
C SER A 288 1.38 -8.27 -10.54
N LEU A 289 1.87 -8.75 -9.39
CA LEU A 289 1.32 -8.41 -8.07
C LEU A 289 1.42 -6.91 -7.75
N GLU A 290 2.42 -6.22 -8.28
CA GLU A 290 2.56 -4.77 -8.10
C GLU A 290 1.55 -3.99 -8.94
N GLN A 291 1.39 -4.35 -10.22
CA GLN A 291 0.38 -3.75 -11.09
C GLN A 291 -1.05 -4.05 -10.61
N GLN A 292 -1.27 -5.19 -9.96
CA GLN A 292 -2.55 -5.52 -9.32
C GLN A 292 -2.87 -4.58 -8.14
N LYS A 293 -1.86 -4.24 -7.33
CA LYS A 293 -2.01 -3.29 -6.21
C LYS A 293 -2.28 -1.87 -6.71
N GLU A 294 -1.57 -1.44 -7.75
CA GLU A 294 -1.76 -0.13 -8.36
C GLU A 294 -3.15 0.01 -8.99
N LEU A 295 -3.58 -0.97 -9.78
CA LEU A 295 -4.90 -0.95 -10.40
C LEU A 295 -6.02 -0.94 -9.35
N ARG A 296 -5.84 -1.69 -8.25
CA ARG A 296 -6.77 -1.68 -7.12
C ARG A 296 -6.86 -0.28 -6.49
N GLN A 297 -5.73 0.37 -6.24
CA GLN A 297 -5.69 1.71 -5.68
C GLN A 297 -6.32 2.74 -6.62
N GLU A 298 -6.07 2.63 -7.93
CA GLU A 298 -6.63 3.51 -8.93
C GLU A 298 -8.16 3.39 -9.02
N LEU A 299 -8.68 2.17 -9.09
CA LEU A 299 -10.12 1.91 -9.12
C LEU A 299 -10.79 2.38 -7.82
N ARG A 300 -10.14 2.21 -6.66
CA ARG A 300 -10.63 2.73 -5.37
C ARG A 300 -10.71 4.26 -5.35
N ASN A 301 -9.66 4.93 -5.85
CA ASN A 301 -9.62 6.38 -6.00
C ASN A 301 -10.62 6.90 -7.04
N TYR A 302 -10.97 6.08 -8.03
CA TYR A 302 -11.98 6.41 -9.03
C TYR A 302 -13.39 6.36 -8.45
N LEU A 303 -13.73 5.25 -7.77
CA LEU A 303 -15.04 5.03 -7.17
C LEU A 303 -15.40 6.10 -6.12
N SER A 304 -14.39 6.65 -5.43
CA SER A 304 -14.59 7.75 -4.47
C SER A 304 -15.04 9.07 -5.13
N ARG A 305 -14.82 9.25 -6.43
CA ARG A 305 -15.24 10.46 -7.19
C ARG A 305 -16.72 10.43 -7.58
N ASN A 306 -17.38 9.27 -7.46
CA ASN A 306 -18.82 9.10 -7.65
C ASN A 306 -19.34 9.65 -9.01
N LEU A 307 -18.64 9.28 -10.08
CA LEU A 307 -18.94 9.73 -11.44
C LEU A 307 -20.12 8.93 -12.04
N PRO A 308 -21.05 9.59 -12.77
CA PRO A 308 -22.21 8.94 -13.35
C PRO A 308 -21.85 8.02 -14.53
N LEU A 309 -22.62 6.93 -14.70
CA LEU A 309 -22.43 5.93 -15.76
C LEU A 309 -22.49 6.54 -17.17
N GLU A 310 -23.28 7.58 -17.36
CA GLU A 310 -23.42 8.32 -18.63
C GLU A 310 -22.14 9.06 -19.05
N GLU A 311 -21.29 9.42 -18.09
CA GLU A 311 -20.01 10.07 -18.37
C GLU A 311 -18.93 9.03 -18.70
N LEU A 312 -19.01 7.87 -18.04
CA LEU A 312 -18.12 6.74 -18.28
C LEU A 312 -18.29 6.12 -19.66
N THR A 313 -19.54 5.90 -20.09
CA THR A 313 -19.84 5.23 -21.36
C THR A 313 -19.43 6.04 -22.59
N ARG A 314 -19.22 7.36 -22.46
CA ARG A 314 -18.69 8.22 -23.55
C ARG A 314 -17.30 7.83 -24.04
N SER A 315 -16.51 7.18 -23.18
CA SER A 315 -15.18 6.70 -23.51
C SER A 315 -15.19 5.37 -24.28
N ILE A 316 -16.33 4.68 -24.34
CA ILE A 316 -16.52 3.41 -25.05
C ILE A 316 -16.92 3.70 -26.49
N THR A 317 -15.98 3.57 -27.41
CA THR A 317 -16.16 4.00 -28.82
C THR A 317 -16.32 2.85 -29.80
N THR A 318 -15.88 1.63 -29.45
CA THR A 318 -15.88 0.47 -30.35
C THR A 318 -16.88 -0.62 -29.95
N SER A 319 -17.37 -1.39 -30.92
CA SER A 319 -18.26 -2.54 -30.65
C SER A 319 -17.61 -3.60 -29.75
N ALA A 320 -16.31 -3.87 -29.93
CA ALA A 320 -15.56 -4.79 -29.09
C ALA A 320 -15.56 -4.36 -27.61
N GLN A 321 -15.32 -3.07 -27.33
CA GLN A 321 -15.36 -2.53 -25.96
C GLN A 321 -16.76 -2.60 -25.34
N ARG A 322 -17.83 -2.40 -26.13
CA ARG A 322 -19.21 -2.51 -25.64
C ARG A 322 -19.52 -3.94 -25.22
N HIS A 323 -19.14 -4.93 -26.03
CA HIS A 323 -19.32 -6.34 -25.72
C HIS A 323 -18.52 -6.76 -24.48
N GLU A 324 -17.26 -6.32 -24.38
CA GLU A 324 -16.40 -6.59 -23.22
C GLU A 324 -16.94 -5.95 -21.93
N THR A 325 -17.40 -4.69 -22.02
CA THR A 325 -18.02 -3.97 -20.88
C THR A 325 -19.25 -4.71 -20.37
N LEU A 326 -20.14 -5.14 -21.28
CA LEU A 326 -21.35 -5.86 -20.90
C LEU A 326 -21.01 -7.24 -20.29
N ALA A 327 -20.06 -7.97 -20.88
CA ALA A 327 -19.64 -9.28 -20.41
C ALA A 327 -19.08 -9.23 -18.98
N LEU A 328 -18.17 -8.29 -18.70
CA LEU A 328 -17.58 -8.12 -17.37
C LEU A 328 -18.61 -7.63 -16.35
N SER A 329 -19.47 -6.69 -16.73
CA SER A 329 -20.53 -6.21 -15.84
C SER A 329 -21.50 -7.33 -15.49
N TYR A 330 -21.84 -8.19 -16.45
CA TYR A 330 -22.68 -9.35 -16.23
C TYR A 330 -22.00 -10.42 -15.37
N GLU A 331 -20.70 -10.68 -15.57
CA GLU A 331 -19.92 -11.63 -14.78
C GLU A 331 -19.87 -11.23 -13.29
N ILE A 332 -19.71 -9.93 -13.01
CA ILE A 332 -19.68 -9.41 -11.63
C ILE A 332 -21.06 -9.50 -10.99
N ILE A 333 -22.11 -9.11 -11.72
CA ILE A 333 -23.49 -9.14 -11.21
C ILE A 333 -24.00 -10.58 -11.05
N SER A 334 -23.61 -11.51 -11.92
CA SER A 334 -23.99 -12.93 -11.80
C SER A 334 -23.21 -13.69 -10.72
N SER A 335 -22.06 -13.17 -10.30
CA SER A 335 -21.28 -13.71 -9.18
C SER A 335 -21.81 -13.28 -7.81
N ASN A 336 -22.60 -12.20 -7.75
CA ASN A 336 -23.19 -11.66 -6.52
C ASN A 336 -24.72 -11.86 -6.57
N LEU A 337 -25.39 -12.00 -5.43
CA LEU A 337 -26.86 -12.13 -5.38
C LEU A 337 -27.50 -10.86 -5.98
N ILE A 338 -28.00 -10.93 -7.21
CA ILE A 338 -28.55 -9.79 -7.95
C ILE A 338 -29.63 -9.09 -7.12
N ASN A 339 -29.40 -7.83 -6.78
CA ASN A 339 -30.42 -7.00 -6.13
C ASN A 339 -31.23 -6.16 -7.16
N GLU A 340 -32.41 -5.66 -6.77
CA GLU A 340 -33.30 -4.90 -7.67
C GLU A 340 -32.66 -3.61 -8.21
N GLN A 341 -31.72 -3.01 -7.48
CA GLN A 341 -31.02 -1.79 -7.88
C GLN A 341 -29.93 -2.06 -8.93
N GLU A 342 -29.14 -3.12 -8.75
CA GLU A 342 -28.15 -3.62 -9.71
C GLU A 342 -28.82 -4.03 -11.03
N ALA A 343 -29.99 -4.67 -10.96
CA ALA A 343 -30.78 -4.98 -12.14
C ALA A 343 -31.23 -3.72 -12.90
N ALA A 344 -31.69 -2.68 -12.19
CA ALA A 344 -32.09 -1.41 -12.81
C ALA A 344 -30.89 -0.68 -13.45
N VAL A 345 -29.73 -0.71 -12.79
CA VAL A 345 -28.51 -0.08 -13.29
C VAL A 345 -27.94 -0.86 -14.47
N TYR A 346 -28.08 -2.19 -14.48
CA TYR A 346 -27.66 -3.05 -15.60
C TYR A 346 -28.52 -2.80 -16.84
N GLN A 347 -29.83 -2.62 -16.65
CA GLN A 347 -30.74 -2.20 -17.73
C GLN A 347 -30.37 -0.80 -18.26
N ASN A 348 -29.96 0.13 -17.40
CA ASN A 348 -29.45 1.43 -17.83
C ASN A 348 -28.15 1.29 -18.64
N LEU A 349 -27.23 0.43 -18.21
CA LEU A 349 -25.98 0.15 -18.93
C LEU A 349 -26.24 -0.42 -20.33
N ILE A 350 -27.14 -1.41 -20.47
CA ILE A 350 -27.52 -1.98 -21.78
C ILE A 350 -27.99 -0.87 -22.73
N ARG A 351 -28.82 0.05 -22.21
CA ARG A 351 -29.33 1.18 -22.98
C ARG A 351 -28.22 2.15 -23.41
N LEU A 352 -27.27 2.45 -22.52
CA LEU A 352 -26.16 3.36 -22.78
C LEU A 352 -25.10 2.76 -23.73
N LEU A 353 -24.96 1.44 -23.77
CA LEU A 353 -24.06 0.74 -24.69
C LEU A 353 -24.67 0.56 -26.09
N GLU A 354 -25.95 0.92 -26.30
CA GLU A 354 -26.66 0.82 -27.58
C GLU A 354 -26.62 -0.59 -28.22
N LEU A 355 -26.63 -1.66 -27.39
CA LEU A 355 -26.58 -3.05 -27.85
C LEU A 355 -27.98 -3.58 -28.20
N THR A 356 -28.05 -4.47 -29.20
CA THR A 356 -29.31 -5.12 -29.56
C THR A 356 -29.68 -6.23 -28.58
N PRO A 357 -30.98 -6.56 -28.41
CA PRO A 357 -31.42 -7.66 -27.54
C PRO A 357 -30.82 -9.03 -27.90
N GLU A 358 -30.43 -9.22 -29.15
CA GLU A 358 -29.80 -10.47 -29.62
C GLU A 358 -28.33 -10.56 -29.18
N GLU A 359 -27.58 -9.45 -29.31
CA GLU A 359 -26.18 -9.38 -28.85
C GLU A 359 -26.07 -9.57 -27.33
N VAL A 360 -26.98 -8.95 -26.56
CA VAL A 360 -27.03 -9.12 -25.10
C VAL A 360 -27.21 -10.59 -24.71
N ARG A 361 -28.18 -11.28 -25.32
CA ARG A 361 -28.44 -12.70 -25.03
C ARG A 361 -27.26 -13.61 -25.36
N GLN A 362 -26.55 -13.35 -26.46
CA GLN A 362 -25.36 -14.11 -26.83
C GLN A 362 -24.20 -13.92 -25.85
N ILE A 363 -23.98 -12.68 -25.39
CA ILE A 363 -22.94 -12.35 -24.42
C ILE A 363 -23.24 -13.01 -23.08
N GLU A 364 -24.47 -12.86 -22.55
CA GLU A 364 -24.88 -13.48 -21.29
C GLU A 364 -24.74 -15.02 -21.33
N ALA A 365 -25.15 -15.65 -22.43
CA ALA A 365 -25.02 -17.09 -22.62
C ALA A 365 -23.54 -17.55 -22.63
N SER A 366 -22.66 -16.78 -23.28
CA SER A 366 -21.23 -17.08 -23.32
C SER A 366 -20.55 -16.98 -21.95
N VAL A 367 -20.94 -15.99 -21.12
CA VAL A 367 -20.43 -15.81 -19.77
C VAL A 367 -20.93 -16.92 -18.85
N LYS A 368 -22.21 -17.29 -18.94
CA LYS A 368 -22.76 -18.44 -18.18
C LYS A 368 -22.03 -19.73 -18.47
N ALA A 369 -21.77 -20.04 -19.74
CA ALA A 369 -21.03 -21.24 -20.14
C ALA A 369 -19.57 -21.25 -19.63
N LYS A 370 -18.97 -20.06 -19.49
CA LYS A 370 -17.61 -19.92 -18.95
C LYS A 370 -17.60 -20.13 -17.43
N LEU A 371 -18.58 -19.61 -16.71
CA LEU A 371 -18.75 -19.80 -15.26
C LEU A 371 -19.05 -21.27 -14.91
N SER A 372 -19.90 -21.94 -15.71
CA SER A 372 -20.23 -23.36 -15.50
C SER A 372 -19.04 -24.31 -15.75
N SER A 373 -18.09 -23.94 -16.62
CA SER A 373 -16.91 -24.78 -16.88
C SER A 373 -15.91 -24.86 -15.73
N GLN A 374 -15.94 -23.92 -14.77
CA GLN A 374 -15.17 -24.00 -13.51
C GLN A 374 -15.76 -24.98 -12.49
N ILE A 375 -17.01 -25.44 -12.69
CA ILE A 375 -17.73 -26.34 -11.79
C ILE A 375 -17.58 -27.82 -12.22
N HIS A 376 -17.21 -28.08 -13.49
CA HIS A 376 -17.07 -29.44 -14.04
C HIS A 376 -15.94 -30.30 -13.44
N THR A 377 -15.01 -29.75 -12.66
CA THR A 377 -13.98 -30.55 -11.97
C THR A 377 -14.48 -31.23 -10.68
N LEU A 378 -15.73 -30.96 -10.26
CA LEU A 378 -16.35 -31.50 -9.04
C LEU A 378 -17.29 -32.70 -9.30
N GLU A 379 -17.38 -33.22 -10.52
CA GLU A 379 -18.26 -34.34 -10.86
C GLU A 379 -17.94 -35.59 -10.00
N GLY A 380 -18.87 -35.97 -9.14
CA GLY A 380 -18.75 -37.10 -8.20
C GLY A 380 -18.65 -36.71 -6.73
N ASP A 381 -18.11 -35.52 -6.42
CA ASP A 381 -17.89 -35.06 -5.04
C ASP A 381 -19.03 -34.14 -4.53
N GLN A 382 -19.96 -33.72 -5.41
CA GLN A 382 -21.04 -32.76 -5.12
C GLN A 382 -21.97 -33.19 -3.97
N VAL A 383 -22.32 -34.48 -3.93
CA VAL A 383 -23.18 -35.02 -2.86
C VAL A 383 -22.44 -35.03 -1.53
N VAL A 384 -21.14 -35.35 -1.54
CA VAL A 384 -20.28 -35.34 -0.35
C VAL A 384 -20.11 -33.90 0.18
N LEU A 385 -19.96 -32.92 -0.71
CA LEU A 385 -19.91 -31.50 -0.35
C LEU A 385 -21.22 -31.01 0.28
N LEU A 386 -22.37 -31.44 -0.25
CA LEU A 386 -23.68 -31.17 0.37
C LEU A 386 -23.81 -31.83 1.75
N GLN A 387 -23.31 -33.06 1.92
CA GLN A 387 -23.29 -33.75 3.23
C GLN A 387 -22.41 -33.04 4.25
N ILE A 388 -21.25 -32.53 3.84
CA ILE A 388 -20.35 -31.76 4.68
C ILE A 388 -21.02 -30.43 5.11
N ALA A 389 -21.64 -29.72 4.16
CA ALA A 389 -22.35 -28.48 4.45
C ALA A 389 -23.55 -28.72 5.41
N ALA A 390 -24.29 -29.82 5.22
CA ALA A 390 -25.36 -30.22 6.14
C ALA A 390 -24.81 -30.54 7.55
N SER A 391 -23.72 -31.29 7.64
CA SER A 391 -23.07 -31.64 8.91
C SER A 391 -22.64 -30.40 9.70
N MET A 392 -22.15 -29.39 8.99
CA MET A 392 -21.82 -28.08 9.57
C MET A 392 -23.05 -27.30 10.03
N ALA A 393 -24.11 -27.22 9.20
CA ALA A 393 -25.33 -26.51 9.55
C ALA A 393 -26.08 -27.13 10.74
N TRP A 394 -25.92 -28.44 10.95
CA TRP A 394 -26.51 -29.16 12.09
C TRP A 394 -25.65 -29.15 13.36
N ALA A 395 -24.43 -28.60 13.32
CA ALA A 395 -23.45 -28.73 14.40
C ALA A 395 -23.91 -28.11 15.73
N ASP A 396 -24.72 -27.05 15.69
CA ASP A 396 -25.26 -26.39 16.89
C ASP A 396 -26.58 -27.01 17.39
N GLY A 397 -27.30 -27.75 16.54
CA GLY A 397 -28.56 -28.41 16.89
C GLY A 397 -29.73 -27.47 17.24
N GLN A 398 -29.56 -26.14 17.11
CA GLN A 398 -30.59 -25.12 17.31
C GLN A 398 -31.13 -24.52 16.00
N VAL A 399 -30.56 -24.88 14.85
CA VAL A 399 -30.97 -24.39 13.53
C VAL A 399 -32.28 -25.07 13.11
N GLU A 400 -33.25 -24.27 12.65
CA GLU A 400 -34.52 -24.79 12.16
C GLU A 400 -34.31 -25.62 10.88
N PRO A 401 -34.94 -26.80 10.73
CA PRO A 401 -34.76 -27.65 9.55
C PRO A 401 -35.00 -26.92 8.21
N ALA A 402 -35.87 -25.91 8.21
CA ALA A 402 -36.18 -25.09 7.04
C ALA A 402 -34.99 -24.19 6.60
N GLU A 403 -34.14 -23.76 7.53
CA GLU A 403 -32.97 -22.94 7.23
C GLU A 403 -31.85 -23.79 6.62
N VAL A 404 -31.64 -25.00 7.16
CA VAL A 404 -30.72 -25.98 6.58
C VAL A 404 -31.18 -26.39 5.18
N GLU A 405 -32.48 -26.60 4.99
CA GLU A 405 -33.04 -26.91 3.66
C GLU A 405 -32.79 -25.78 2.65
N ALA A 406 -32.95 -24.51 3.05
CA ALA A 406 -32.69 -23.36 2.18
C ALA A 406 -31.22 -23.26 1.75
N ILE A 407 -30.29 -23.49 2.68
CA ILE A 407 -28.84 -23.52 2.39
C ILE A 407 -28.52 -24.63 1.38
N LEU A 408 -29.05 -25.83 1.59
CA LEU A 408 -28.78 -26.97 0.71
C LEU A 408 -29.43 -26.81 -0.66
N GLN A 409 -30.64 -26.24 -0.75
CA GLN A 409 -31.30 -25.92 -2.03
C GLN A 409 -30.47 -24.91 -2.85
N TYR A 410 -29.89 -23.90 -2.20
CA TYR A 410 -28.99 -22.95 -2.85
C TYR A 410 -27.74 -23.67 -3.38
N LEU A 411 -27.10 -24.52 -2.57
CA LEU A 411 -25.91 -25.27 -2.97
C LEU A 411 -26.19 -26.25 -4.12
N CYS A 412 -27.38 -26.84 -4.21
CA CYS A 412 -27.77 -27.64 -5.38
C CYS A 412 -27.74 -26.81 -6.67
N GLY A 413 -28.17 -25.55 -6.63
CA GLY A 413 -28.11 -24.63 -7.78
C GLY A 413 -26.68 -24.21 -8.13
N VAL A 414 -25.80 -24.07 -7.13
CA VAL A 414 -24.39 -23.74 -7.32
C VAL A 414 -23.60 -24.92 -7.90
N PHE A 415 -23.90 -26.16 -7.51
CA PHE A 415 -23.19 -27.34 -8.01
C PHE A 415 -23.73 -27.89 -9.32
N ALA A 416 -24.94 -27.50 -9.72
CA ALA A 416 -25.53 -27.98 -10.96
C ALA A 416 -24.95 -27.29 -12.20
N SER A 417 -24.53 -28.08 -13.19
CA SER A 417 -24.13 -27.58 -14.51
C SER A 417 -25.34 -27.33 -15.42
N ASP A 418 -26.47 -28.00 -15.16
CA ASP A 418 -27.73 -27.84 -15.87
C ASP A 418 -28.96 -28.12 -14.97
N ALA A 419 -30.16 -27.81 -15.49
CA ALA A 419 -31.41 -27.98 -14.76
C ALA A 419 -31.77 -29.44 -14.42
N ALA A 420 -31.24 -30.42 -15.17
CA ALA A 420 -31.48 -31.84 -14.91
C ALA A 420 -30.62 -32.33 -13.74
N GLN A 421 -29.36 -31.91 -13.68
CA GLN A 421 -28.45 -32.18 -12.56
C GLN A 421 -28.92 -31.48 -11.28
N GLU A 422 -29.45 -30.26 -11.38
CA GLU A 422 -30.04 -29.56 -10.24
C GLU A 422 -31.22 -30.35 -9.66
N GLN A 423 -32.10 -30.86 -10.53
CA GLN A 423 -33.24 -31.67 -10.11
C GLN A 423 -32.79 -33.00 -9.47
N GLN A 424 -31.69 -33.59 -9.95
CA GLN A 424 -31.09 -34.79 -9.36
C GLN A 424 -30.50 -34.52 -7.98
N LEU A 425 -29.73 -33.44 -7.81
CA LEU A 425 -29.16 -33.05 -6.50
C LEU A 425 -30.26 -32.69 -5.49
N ARG A 426 -31.33 -32.01 -5.93
CA ARG A 426 -32.46 -31.67 -5.07
C ARG A 426 -33.24 -32.90 -4.59
N ALA A 427 -33.22 -34.00 -5.34
CA ALA A 427 -33.87 -35.25 -4.94
C ALA A 427 -33.18 -35.92 -3.74
N GLU A 428 -31.90 -35.63 -3.48
CA GLU A 428 -31.12 -36.16 -2.35
C GLU A 428 -31.36 -35.37 -1.05
N LEU A 429 -31.89 -34.14 -1.12
CA LEU A 429 -32.09 -33.25 0.03
C LEU A 429 -32.85 -33.86 1.21
N PRO A 430 -33.95 -34.61 1.02
CA PRO A 430 -34.68 -35.22 2.14
C PRO A 430 -33.84 -36.23 2.93
N ASP A 431 -32.98 -37.00 2.25
CA ASP A 431 -32.09 -37.98 2.91
C ASP A 431 -30.91 -37.29 3.62
N LEU A 432 -30.44 -36.17 3.07
CA LEU A 432 -29.38 -35.33 3.66
C LEU A 432 -29.83 -34.63 4.95
N LEU A 433 -31.10 -34.22 5.02
CA LEU A 433 -31.68 -33.58 6.22
C LEU A 433 -31.94 -34.58 7.37
N LEU A 434 -32.03 -35.89 7.07
CA LEU A 434 -32.33 -36.94 8.05
C LEU A 434 -31.09 -37.64 8.62
N ARG A 435 -29.93 -37.54 7.95
CA ARG A 435 -28.69 -38.25 8.34
C ARG A 435 -27.61 -37.28 8.80
N HIS A 436 -27.33 -37.27 10.10
CA HIS A 436 -26.12 -36.63 10.63
C HIS A 436 -24.91 -37.55 10.43
N ILE A 437 -24.17 -37.31 9.35
CA ILE A 437 -22.91 -38.01 9.07
C ILE A 437 -21.75 -37.13 9.56
N PRO A 438 -20.85 -37.64 10.42
CA PRO A 438 -19.72 -36.86 10.91
C PRO A 438 -18.69 -36.61 9.78
N PRO A 439 -17.98 -35.46 9.78
CA PRO A 439 -16.97 -35.14 8.78
C PRO A 439 -15.89 -36.23 8.60
N ALA A 440 -15.54 -36.94 9.68
CA ALA A 440 -14.60 -38.07 9.66
C ALA A 440 -14.98 -39.21 8.69
N ALA A 441 -16.27 -39.41 8.41
CA ALA A 441 -16.72 -40.40 7.44
C ALA A 441 -16.77 -39.86 6.00
N LEU A 442 -16.89 -38.55 5.82
CA LEU A 442 -17.12 -37.89 4.52
C LEU A 442 -15.82 -37.45 3.84
N VAL A 443 -14.85 -36.96 4.62
CA VAL A 443 -13.58 -36.43 4.09
C VAL A 443 -12.78 -37.46 3.25
N PRO A 444 -12.74 -38.76 3.61
CA PRO A 444 -12.09 -39.77 2.77
C PRO A 444 -12.71 -39.95 1.37
N GLU A 445 -13.97 -39.55 1.17
CA GLU A 445 -14.67 -39.63 -0.12
C GLU A 445 -14.30 -38.46 -1.05
N LEU A 446 -13.65 -37.40 -0.54
CA LEU A 446 -13.16 -36.28 -1.35
C LEU A 446 -11.87 -36.65 -2.08
N THR A 447 -12.02 -36.99 -3.37
CA THR A 447 -10.95 -37.55 -4.19
C THR A 447 -9.99 -36.50 -4.76
N THR A 448 -10.42 -35.24 -4.88
CA THR A 448 -9.64 -34.17 -5.50
C THR A 448 -9.19 -33.11 -4.49
N LEU A 449 -8.05 -32.45 -4.77
CA LEU A 449 -7.59 -31.29 -3.99
C LEU A 449 -8.62 -30.15 -4.03
N GLU A 450 -9.25 -29.95 -5.19
CA GLU A 450 -10.27 -28.94 -5.43
C GLU A 450 -11.53 -29.19 -4.60
N ALA A 451 -11.98 -30.44 -4.46
CA ALA A 451 -13.09 -30.79 -3.60
C ALA A 451 -12.76 -30.60 -2.11
N ARG A 452 -11.52 -30.86 -1.68
CA ARG A 452 -11.07 -30.58 -0.30
C ARG A 452 -11.02 -29.09 0.01
N GLU A 453 -10.53 -28.28 -0.92
CA GLU A 453 -10.55 -26.82 -0.79
C GLU A 453 -11.98 -26.27 -0.79
N MET A 454 -12.87 -26.83 -1.62
CA MET A 454 -14.29 -26.45 -1.65
C MET A 454 -15.01 -26.85 -0.35
N ALA A 455 -14.72 -28.04 0.20
CA ALA A 455 -15.25 -28.48 1.50
C ALA A 455 -14.84 -27.52 2.62
N LEU A 456 -13.59 -27.06 2.64
CA LEU A 456 -13.11 -26.04 3.57
C LEU A 456 -13.88 -24.72 3.42
N ARG A 457 -14.03 -24.24 2.18
CA ARG A 457 -14.74 -22.99 1.87
C ARG A 457 -16.18 -23.01 2.37
N LEU A 458 -16.92 -24.04 2.01
CA LEU A 458 -18.32 -24.21 2.39
C LEU A 458 -18.47 -24.34 3.90
N SER A 459 -17.62 -25.13 4.55
CA SER A 459 -17.70 -25.35 5.99
C SER A 459 -17.43 -24.08 6.79
N TYR A 460 -16.41 -23.31 6.37
CA TYR A 460 -16.14 -22.01 6.97
C TYR A 460 -17.27 -21.01 6.70
N GLN A 461 -17.89 -21.08 5.50
CA GLN A 461 -18.98 -20.21 5.12
C GLN A 461 -20.25 -20.46 5.93
N VAL A 462 -20.62 -21.72 6.12
CA VAL A 462 -21.75 -22.13 6.95
C VAL A 462 -21.50 -21.75 8.42
N MET A 463 -20.30 -22.01 8.95
CA MET A 463 -19.95 -21.65 10.33
C MET A 463 -20.02 -20.14 10.61
N GLN A 464 -19.69 -19.30 9.63
CA GLN A 464 -19.69 -17.85 9.76
C GLN A 464 -21.00 -17.19 9.33
N ALA A 465 -21.99 -17.96 8.86
CA ALA A 465 -23.31 -17.45 8.51
C ALA A 465 -24.07 -16.95 9.74
N ASP A 466 -23.82 -17.53 10.90
CA ASP A 466 -24.37 -17.10 12.18
C ASP A 466 -23.48 -16.05 12.87
N ASN A 467 -24.13 -15.01 13.43
CA ASN A 467 -23.44 -13.88 14.06
C ASN A 467 -22.62 -14.27 15.31
N GLU A 468 -22.89 -15.44 15.92
CA GLU A 468 -22.13 -15.99 17.04
C GLU A 468 -21.76 -17.46 16.78
N VAL A 469 -20.50 -17.69 16.40
CA VAL A 469 -19.96 -19.05 16.22
C VAL A 469 -19.95 -19.78 17.56
N THR A 470 -20.65 -20.91 17.63
CA THR A 470 -20.75 -21.74 18.82
C THR A 470 -19.50 -22.60 19.02
N VAL A 471 -19.31 -23.07 20.27
CA VAL A 471 -18.20 -23.97 20.61
C VAL A 471 -18.30 -25.29 19.84
N ASN A 472 -19.51 -25.75 19.54
CA ASN A 472 -19.73 -26.99 18.79
C ASN A 472 -19.40 -26.82 17.30
N GLU A 473 -19.81 -25.72 16.67
CA GLU A 473 -19.45 -25.44 15.27
C GLU A 473 -17.95 -25.29 15.07
N MET A 474 -17.28 -24.55 15.96
CA MET A 474 -15.82 -24.41 15.92
C MET A 474 -15.13 -25.76 16.10
N ARG A 475 -15.67 -26.66 16.93
CA ARG A 475 -15.12 -28.01 17.14
C ARG A 475 -15.27 -28.88 15.87
N VAL A 476 -16.45 -28.90 15.25
CA VAL A 476 -16.71 -29.66 14.02
C VAL A 476 -15.86 -29.12 12.86
N TYR A 477 -15.73 -27.79 12.77
CA TYR A 477 -14.85 -27.14 11.80
C TYR A 477 -13.38 -27.54 11.98
N GLN A 478 -12.85 -27.47 13.22
CA GLN A 478 -11.46 -27.86 13.50
C GLN A 478 -11.20 -29.35 13.22
N GLU A 479 -12.17 -30.21 13.50
CA GLU A 479 -12.10 -31.63 13.16
C GLU A 479 -11.99 -31.81 11.63
N LEU A 480 -12.87 -31.13 10.87
CA LEU A 480 -12.83 -31.15 9.40
C LEU A 480 -11.50 -30.62 8.85
N VAL A 481 -10.99 -29.48 9.35
CA VAL A 481 -9.70 -28.91 8.95
C VAL A 481 -8.56 -29.92 9.15
N SER A 482 -8.57 -30.64 10.28
CA SER A 482 -7.54 -31.64 10.59
C SER A 482 -7.56 -32.85 9.64
N LEU A 483 -8.71 -33.13 9.03
CA LEU A 483 -8.91 -34.29 8.16
C LEU A 483 -8.64 -33.98 6.67
N LEU A 484 -8.75 -32.71 6.26
CA LEU A 484 -8.61 -32.30 4.86
C LEU A 484 -7.17 -32.37 4.31
N ASP A 485 -6.17 -32.49 5.20
CA ASP A 485 -4.75 -32.59 4.84
C ASP A 485 -4.28 -31.45 3.90
N LEU A 486 -4.73 -30.22 4.19
CA LEU A 486 -4.36 -29.01 3.45
C LEU A 486 -3.18 -28.30 4.12
N ALA A 487 -2.33 -27.64 3.33
CA ALA A 487 -1.22 -26.85 3.86
C ALA A 487 -1.74 -25.68 4.72
N PRO A 488 -1.10 -25.35 5.87
CA PRO A 488 -1.55 -24.27 6.76
C PRO A 488 -1.71 -22.91 6.06
N ASP A 489 -0.77 -22.56 5.18
CA ASP A 489 -0.82 -21.30 4.41
C ASP A 489 -2.01 -21.26 3.46
N ARG A 490 -2.42 -22.44 2.94
CA ARG A 490 -3.57 -22.58 2.04
C ARG A 490 -4.89 -22.48 2.79
N ILE A 491 -4.97 -23.06 3.98
CA ILE A 491 -6.13 -22.95 4.89
C ILE A 491 -6.35 -21.48 5.25
N GLN A 492 -5.30 -20.78 5.71
CA GLN A 492 -5.39 -19.35 6.06
C GLN A 492 -5.81 -18.48 4.87
N ALA A 493 -5.31 -18.76 3.67
CA ALA A 493 -5.69 -18.03 2.47
C ALA A 493 -7.18 -18.23 2.12
N ILE A 494 -7.69 -19.46 2.26
CA ILE A 494 -9.09 -19.79 1.98
C ILE A 494 -10.03 -19.19 3.03
N GLU A 495 -9.70 -19.32 4.32
CA GLU A 495 -10.47 -18.70 5.41
C GLU A 495 -10.54 -17.18 5.27
N ALA A 496 -9.42 -16.55 4.90
CA ALA A 496 -9.38 -15.11 4.66
C ALA A 496 -10.27 -14.70 3.47
N GLU A 497 -10.30 -15.52 2.41
CA GLU A 497 -11.14 -15.28 1.23
C GLU A 497 -12.64 -15.41 1.56
N VAL A 498 -13.03 -16.44 2.31
CA VAL A 498 -14.44 -16.68 2.67
C VAL A 498 -14.93 -15.71 3.75
N LYS A 499 -14.09 -15.39 4.76
CA LYS A 499 -14.38 -14.34 5.74
C LYS A 499 -14.61 -12.98 5.09
N ALA A 500 -13.98 -12.74 3.96
CA ALA A 500 -14.15 -11.54 3.16
C ALA A 500 -15.44 -11.52 2.32
N GLN A 501 -16.04 -12.69 2.07
CA GLN A 501 -17.30 -12.82 1.33
C GLN A 501 -18.54 -12.72 2.23
N LEU A 502 -18.45 -13.17 3.49
CA LEU A 502 -19.57 -13.19 4.46
C LEU A 502 -19.78 -11.91 5.24
N ARG A 503 -18.74 -11.09 5.35
CA ARG A 503 -18.81 -9.74 5.91
C ARG A 503 -19.09 -8.73 4.82
#